data_AF-A0A818S125-F1
#
_entry.id   AF-A0A818S125-F1
#
_cell.length_a   1.000
_cell.length_b   1.000
_cell.length_c   1.000
_cell.angle_alpha   90.00
_cell.angle_beta   90.00
_cell.angle_gamma   90.00
#
_symmetry.space_group_name_H-M   'P 1'
#
loop_
_entity.id
_entity.type
_entity.pdbx_description
1 polymer ?
#
loop_
_entity_poly.entity_id
_entity_poly.type
_entity_poly.pdbx_seq_one_letter_code
_entity_poly.pdbx_strand_id
1 'polypeptide(L)'
;MNKQTRDDMNPEEKLKRLHELEQKLIGGEEINNEERKKKRKKKLNEMREKQEQRNHFSQAIDTNDEDVMMRVFSNAQEELHFTSKKLEQIRLENKRLKIDNADLQHEFEIDRQSYFNTIRTQEKQILLYRTMLEKMSNIVERNCNYSNLDKVIEQSRYDEQRNVYFVPDPFLEDVQFPQVVNLSTPTNGRAFQSIPSSPSNNYYYNQLSNMDPDEIERRYSRNIDVSTVPIGKIRNRRQEQLLNENALLQSIKTSPGQMNNLENDYMNRRLNPFESPSRLNRRYGYSPDA
;
A
#
# COMPACT_ATOMS: atom_id res chain seq x y z
N MET A 1 -38.54 -15.55 -10.55
CA MET A 1 -39.70 -14.98 -9.85
C MET A 1 -40.57 -16.14 -9.36
N ASN A 2 -40.55 -16.47 -8.07
CA ASN A 2 -41.49 -17.45 -7.48
C ASN A 2 -42.41 -16.70 -6.52
N LYS A 3 -43.55 -16.22 -7.03
CA LYS A 3 -44.59 -15.53 -6.24
C LYS A 3 -45.76 -16.45 -5.85
N GLN A 4 -45.71 -17.74 -6.20
CA GLN A 4 -46.87 -18.63 -6.18
C GLN A 4 -47.01 -19.52 -4.92
N THR A 5 -46.47 -19.12 -3.75
CA THR A 5 -46.57 -19.93 -2.51
C THR A 5 -46.93 -19.12 -1.26
N ARG A 6 -47.49 -17.91 -1.42
CA ARG A 6 -47.78 -17.03 -0.27
C ARG A 6 -49.23 -17.06 0.23
N ASP A 7 -50.19 -17.50 -0.59
CA ASP A 7 -51.62 -17.35 -0.25
C ASP A 7 -52.27 -18.59 0.40
N ASP A 8 -51.72 -19.80 0.24
CA ASP A 8 -52.31 -21.08 0.71
C ASP A 8 -51.95 -21.49 2.15
N MET A 9 -51.57 -20.56 3.03
CA MET A 9 -51.29 -20.88 4.44
C MET A 9 -52.57 -20.81 5.30
N ASN A 10 -52.82 -21.84 6.12
CA ASN A 10 -53.95 -21.92 7.07
C ASN A 10 -53.98 -20.67 8.00
N PRO A 11 -55.12 -20.01 8.26
CA PRO A 11 -55.20 -18.80 9.10
C PRO A 11 -54.52 -18.91 10.47
N GLU A 12 -54.59 -20.07 11.12
CA GLU A 12 -53.92 -20.29 12.42
C GLU A 12 -52.39 -20.31 12.29
N GLU A 13 -51.90 -20.84 11.18
CA GLU A 13 -50.46 -20.91 10.86
C GLU A 13 -49.92 -19.53 10.46
N LYS A 14 -50.74 -18.72 9.76
CA LYS A 14 -50.46 -17.30 9.51
C LYS A 14 -50.34 -16.53 10.83
N LEU A 15 -51.22 -16.78 11.81
CA LEU A 15 -51.19 -16.11 13.12
C LEU A 15 -49.96 -16.50 13.95
N LYS A 16 -49.64 -17.80 14.02
CA LYS A 16 -48.43 -18.30 14.70
C LYS A 16 -47.17 -17.73 14.08
N ARG A 17 -47.10 -17.69 12.75
CA ARG A 17 -45.98 -17.10 12.02
C ARG A 17 -45.89 -15.59 12.26
N LEU A 18 -47.01 -14.89 12.38
CA LEU A 18 -47.04 -13.46 12.67
C LEU A 18 -46.57 -13.18 14.11
N HIS A 19 -46.97 -13.98 15.09
CA HIS A 19 -46.49 -13.88 16.48
C HIS A 19 -44.99 -14.24 16.61
N GLU A 20 -44.53 -15.25 15.88
CA GLU A 20 -43.10 -15.59 15.79
C GLU A 20 -42.29 -14.47 15.12
N LEU A 21 -42.84 -13.85 14.08
CA LEU A 21 -42.26 -12.68 13.42
C LEU A 21 -42.29 -11.45 14.33
N GLU A 22 -43.35 -11.21 15.10
CA GLU A 22 -43.44 -10.12 16.07
C GLU A 22 -42.39 -10.28 17.17
N GLN A 23 -42.22 -11.49 17.70
CA GLN A 23 -41.14 -11.80 18.64
C GLN A 23 -39.76 -11.60 18.01
N LYS A 24 -39.55 -11.98 16.74
CA LYS A 24 -38.26 -11.81 16.04
C LYS A 24 -37.97 -10.36 15.60
N LEU A 25 -38.98 -9.60 15.18
CA LEU A 25 -38.87 -8.22 14.67
C LEU A 25 -38.92 -7.18 15.79
N ILE A 26 -39.74 -7.41 16.82
CA ILE A 26 -39.88 -6.54 17.99
C ILE A 26 -39.06 -7.14 19.14
N GLY A 27 -37.75 -7.26 18.93
CA GLY A 27 -36.77 -7.35 20.02
C GLY A 27 -36.39 -8.73 20.57
N GLY A 28 -36.74 -9.84 19.92
CA GLY A 28 -36.50 -11.22 20.40
C GLY A 28 -35.06 -11.54 20.82
N GLU A 29 -34.07 -10.98 20.14
CA GLU A 29 -32.65 -11.21 20.44
C GLU A 29 -32.12 -10.32 21.60
N GLU A 30 -32.86 -9.27 21.98
CA GLU A 30 -32.40 -8.24 22.93
C GLU A 30 -33.25 -8.11 24.21
N ILE A 31 -34.40 -8.78 24.30
CA ILE A 31 -35.33 -8.72 25.45
C ILE A 31 -34.68 -9.16 26.77
N ASN A 32 -33.76 -10.13 26.73
CA ASN A 32 -33.04 -10.64 27.91
C ASN A 32 -31.62 -10.10 28.06
N ASN A 33 -31.27 -9.02 27.37
CA ASN A 33 -30.00 -8.35 27.60
C ASN A 33 -30.03 -7.58 28.95
N GLU A 34 -29.68 -8.29 30.01
CA GLU A 34 -29.61 -7.76 31.38
C GLU A 34 -28.68 -6.55 31.50
N GLU A 35 -27.64 -6.43 30.67
CA GLU A 35 -26.77 -5.24 30.65
C GLU A 35 -27.51 -4.00 30.15
N ARG A 36 -28.36 -4.12 29.13
CA ARG A 36 -29.18 -2.99 28.64
C ARG A 36 -30.23 -2.58 29.65
N LYS A 37 -30.87 -3.55 30.33
CA LYS A 37 -31.80 -3.24 31.44
C LYS A 37 -31.09 -2.51 32.58
N LYS A 38 -29.90 -2.97 33.00
CA LYS A 38 -29.06 -2.29 33.99
C LYS A 38 -28.64 -0.89 33.54
N LYS A 39 -28.23 -0.72 32.28
CA LYS A 39 -27.86 0.58 31.70
C LYS A 39 -29.04 1.54 31.66
N ARG A 40 -30.24 1.06 31.29
CA ARG A 40 -31.48 1.85 31.30
C ARG A 40 -31.88 2.24 32.71
N LYS A 41 -31.79 1.32 33.68
CA LYS A 41 -32.06 1.59 35.10
C LYS A 41 -31.07 2.60 35.69
N LYS A 42 -29.78 2.45 35.38
CA LYS A 42 -28.74 3.41 35.79
C LYS A 42 -29.04 4.81 35.23
N LYS A 43 -29.32 4.91 33.93
CA LYS A 43 -29.70 6.18 33.30
C LYS A 43 -30.98 6.79 33.90
N LEU A 44 -31.97 5.97 34.23
CA LEU A 44 -33.19 6.43 34.88
C LEU A 44 -32.93 6.98 36.28
N ASN A 45 -32.10 6.29 37.06
CA ASN A 45 -31.70 6.76 38.40
C ASN A 45 -30.88 8.05 38.32
N GLU A 46 -29.92 8.15 37.40
CA GLU A 46 -29.15 9.38 37.17
C GLU A 46 -30.04 10.56 36.76
N MET A 47 -31.02 10.32 35.88
CA MET A 47 -32.00 11.36 35.51
C MET A 47 -32.87 11.78 36.70
N ARG A 48 -33.28 10.82 37.52
CA ARG A 48 -34.09 11.09 38.72
C ARG A 48 -33.30 11.89 39.76
N GLU A 49 -32.06 11.50 40.03
CA GLU A 49 -31.17 12.21 40.95
C GLU A 49 -30.90 13.65 40.47
N LYS A 50 -30.64 13.84 39.17
CA LYS A 50 -30.51 15.18 38.59
C LYS A 50 -31.80 15.99 38.71
N GLN A 51 -32.97 15.36 38.53
CA GLN A 51 -34.25 16.05 38.68
C GLN A 51 -34.50 16.46 40.13
N GLU A 52 -34.16 15.60 41.10
CA GLU A 52 -34.25 15.90 42.53
C GLU A 52 -33.30 17.04 42.92
N GLN A 53 -32.06 17.04 42.42
CA GLN A 53 -31.12 18.15 42.62
C GLN A 53 -31.63 19.48 42.04
N ARG A 54 -32.25 19.45 40.84
CA ARG A 54 -32.88 20.63 40.23
C ARG A 54 -34.05 21.16 41.04
N ASN A 55 -34.90 20.26 41.54
CA ASN A 55 -36.04 20.63 42.38
C ASN A 55 -35.57 21.23 43.71
N HIS A 56 -34.54 20.65 44.33
CA HIS A 56 -33.93 21.16 45.55
C HIS A 56 -33.33 22.55 45.34
N PHE A 57 -32.61 22.76 44.23
CA PHE A 57 -32.09 24.08 43.88
C PHE A 57 -33.20 25.10 43.61
N SER A 58 -34.30 24.71 42.95
CA SER A 58 -35.45 25.57 42.74
C SER A 58 -36.08 26.01 44.06
N GLN A 59 -36.21 25.09 45.02
CA GLN A 59 -36.71 25.42 46.36
C GLN A 59 -35.75 26.35 47.09
N ALA A 60 -34.43 26.15 46.97
CA ALA A 60 -33.43 27.03 47.56
C ALA A 60 -33.48 28.47 47.00
N ILE A 61 -33.82 28.63 45.72
CA ILE A 61 -34.07 29.96 45.13
C ILE A 61 -35.31 30.59 45.76
N ASP A 62 -36.41 29.83 45.91
CA ASP A 62 -37.65 30.33 46.50
C ASP A 62 -37.48 30.72 47.99
N THR A 63 -36.60 30.01 48.71
CA THR A 63 -36.30 30.28 50.13
C THR A 63 -35.12 31.23 50.35
N ASN A 64 -34.49 31.75 49.29
CA ASN A 64 -33.24 32.53 49.35
C ASN A 64 -32.12 31.86 50.18
N ASP A 65 -31.96 30.54 50.04
CA ASP A 65 -30.86 29.79 50.67
C ASP A 65 -29.55 29.99 49.89
N GLU A 66 -28.73 30.92 50.37
CA GLU A 66 -27.48 31.35 49.74
C GLU A 66 -26.42 30.24 49.68
N ASP A 67 -26.36 29.37 50.68
CA ASP A 67 -25.36 28.30 50.78
C ASP A 67 -25.59 27.20 49.74
N VAL A 68 -26.86 26.88 49.45
CA VAL A 68 -27.20 25.92 48.39
C VAL A 68 -26.97 26.54 47.02
N MET A 69 -27.30 27.82 46.84
CA MET A 69 -27.05 28.53 45.59
C MET A 69 -25.56 28.59 45.25
N MET A 70 -24.72 28.99 46.21
CA MET A 70 -23.27 29.06 46.03
C MET A 70 -22.65 27.72 45.63
N ARG A 71 -23.09 26.62 46.25
CA ARG A 71 -22.61 25.27 45.90
C ARG A 71 -22.94 24.88 44.47
N VAL A 72 -24.15 25.16 44.01
CA VAL A 72 -24.56 24.89 42.62
C VAL A 72 -23.79 25.76 41.63
N PHE A 73 -23.55 27.04 41.96
CA PHE A 73 -22.72 27.92 41.13
C PHE A 73 -21.27 27.44 41.04
N SER A 74 -20.64 27.09 42.18
CA SER A 74 -19.27 26.56 42.19
C SER A 74 -19.15 25.28 41.37
N ASN A 75 -20.08 24.33 41.54
CA ASN A 75 -20.08 23.08 40.77
C ASN A 75 -20.28 23.34 39.26
N ALA A 76 -21.24 24.20 38.88
CA ALA A 76 -21.44 24.56 37.47
C ALA A 76 -20.20 25.25 36.87
N GLN A 77 -19.49 26.08 37.64
CA GLN A 77 -18.27 26.74 37.20
C GLN A 77 -17.11 25.73 37.04
N GLU A 78 -16.97 24.77 37.95
CA GLU A 78 -16.00 23.69 37.85
C GLU A 78 -16.29 22.78 36.63
N GLU A 79 -17.55 22.40 36.41
CA GLU A 79 -17.96 21.64 35.23
C GLU A 79 -17.69 22.39 33.92
N LEU A 80 -17.99 23.71 33.87
CA LEU A 80 -17.66 24.56 32.72
C LEU A 80 -16.16 24.62 32.46
N HIS A 81 -15.35 24.78 33.51
CA HIS A 81 -13.90 24.79 33.37
C HIS A 81 -13.36 23.44 32.89
N PHE A 82 -13.85 22.33 33.45
CA PHE A 82 -13.46 20.98 33.06
C PHE A 82 -13.84 20.68 31.60
N THR A 83 -15.08 21.01 31.21
CA THR A 83 -15.56 20.81 29.84
C THR A 83 -14.81 21.68 28.84
N SER A 84 -14.52 22.94 29.18
CA SER A 84 -13.69 23.84 28.37
C SER A 84 -12.28 23.28 28.14
N LYS A 85 -11.61 22.83 29.21
CA LYS A 85 -10.28 22.20 29.13
C LYS A 85 -10.29 20.94 28.28
N LYS A 86 -11.29 20.06 28.45
CA LYS A 86 -11.44 18.85 27.62
C LYS A 86 -11.67 19.20 26.15
N LEU A 87 -12.45 20.25 25.89
CA LEU A 87 -12.75 20.71 24.54
C LEU A 87 -11.50 21.29 23.88
N GLU A 88 -10.68 22.03 24.61
CA GLU A 88 -9.38 22.52 24.14
C GLU A 88 -8.45 21.35 23.78
N GLN A 89 -8.36 20.33 24.63
CA GLN A 89 -7.57 19.13 24.36
C GLN A 89 -8.01 18.43 23.06
N ILE A 90 -9.33 18.25 22.88
CA ILE A 90 -9.89 17.64 21.66
C ILE A 90 -9.63 18.52 20.43
N ARG A 91 -9.68 19.85 20.56
CA ARG A 91 -9.35 20.77 19.47
C ARG A 91 -7.88 20.66 19.09
N LEU A 92 -6.99 20.54 20.06
CA LEU A 92 -5.56 20.39 19.81
C LEU A 92 -5.26 19.05 19.12
N GLU A 93 -5.88 17.97 19.60
CA GLU A 93 -5.79 16.65 18.97
C GLU A 93 -6.35 16.68 17.54
N ASN A 94 -7.49 17.33 17.31
CA ASN A 94 -8.04 17.52 15.95
C ASN A 94 -7.09 18.29 15.05
N LYS A 95 -6.47 19.37 15.54
CA LYS A 95 -5.48 20.13 14.77
C LYS A 95 -4.27 19.26 14.41
N ARG A 96 -3.76 18.48 15.38
CA ARG A 96 -2.67 17.53 15.15
C ARG A 96 -3.04 16.51 14.08
N LEU A 97 -4.20 15.86 14.21
CA LEU A 97 -4.65 14.86 13.24
C LEU A 97 -4.86 15.45 11.85
N LYS A 98 -5.31 16.70 11.75
CA LYS A 98 -5.42 17.42 10.47
C LYS A 98 -4.05 17.64 9.82
N ILE A 99 -3.05 18.05 10.60
CA ILE A 99 -1.67 18.21 10.11
C ILE A 99 -1.10 16.85 9.69
N ASP A 100 -1.25 15.82 10.53
CA ASP A 100 -0.78 14.47 10.21
C ASP A 100 -1.43 13.93 8.92
N ASN A 101 -2.72 14.21 8.68
CA ASN A 101 -3.41 13.82 7.45
C ASN A 101 -2.91 14.61 6.23
N ALA A 102 -2.71 15.93 6.36
CA ALA A 102 -2.15 16.75 5.28
C ALA A 102 -0.73 16.30 4.90
N ASP A 103 0.12 16.01 5.90
CA ASP A 103 1.46 15.47 5.69
C ASP A 103 1.41 14.13 4.94
N LEU A 104 0.53 13.21 5.35
CA LEU A 104 0.35 11.92 4.68
C LEU A 104 -0.13 12.09 3.24
N GLN A 105 -1.09 12.97 2.98
CA GLN A 105 -1.57 13.25 1.62
C GLN A 105 -0.45 13.78 0.73
N HIS A 106 0.39 14.68 1.27
CA HIS A 106 1.54 15.20 0.55
C HIS A 106 2.58 14.12 0.26
N GLU A 107 2.88 13.24 1.22
CA GLU A 107 3.76 12.09 1.00
C GLU A 107 3.21 11.17 -0.09
N PHE A 108 1.91 10.84 -0.05
CA PHE A 108 1.27 10.03 -1.09
C PHE A 108 1.30 10.68 -2.47
N GLU A 109 1.16 12.00 -2.55
CA GLU A 109 1.24 12.71 -3.82
C GLU A 109 2.66 12.68 -4.42
N ILE A 110 3.68 12.85 -3.58
CA ILE A 110 5.08 12.73 -4.00
C ILE A 110 5.36 11.32 -4.51
N ASP A 111 4.96 10.29 -3.75
CA ASP A 111 5.18 8.90 -4.12
C ASP A 111 4.43 8.56 -5.42
N ARG A 112 3.18 9.01 -5.55
CA ARG A 112 2.40 8.88 -6.79
C ARG A 112 3.12 9.51 -7.98
N GLN A 113 3.65 10.72 -7.83
CA GLN A 113 4.40 11.39 -8.90
C GLN A 113 5.68 10.64 -9.24
N SER A 114 6.38 10.11 -8.24
CA SER A 114 7.56 9.25 -8.43
C SER A 114 7.22 8.00 -9.23
N TYR A 115 6.14 7.29 -8.87
CA TYR A 115 5.65 6.13 -9.62
C TYR A 115 5.31 6.49 -11.07
N PHE A 116 4.62 7.60 -11.32
CA PHE A 116 4.36 8.05 -12.68
C PHE A 116 5.65 8.36 -13.47
N ASN A 117 6.68 8.92 -12.82
CA ASN A 117 7.96 9.16 -13.46
C ASN A 117 8.69 7.85 -13.79
N THR A 118 8.62 6.85 -12.91
CA THR A 118 9.13 5.50 -13.18
C THR A 118 8.43 4.88 -14.39
N ILE A 119 7.10 4.89 -14.43
CA ILE A 119 6.32 4.35 -15.55
C ILE A 119 6.72 5.05 -16.86
N ARG A 120 6.73 6.40 -16.90
CA ARG A 120 7.15 7.15 -18.09
C ARG A 120 8.56 6.81 -18.54
N THR A 121 9.47 6.55 -17.61
CA THR A 121 10.86 6.19 -17.92
C THR A 121 10.92 4.77 -18.49
N GLN A 122 10.18 3.83 -17.90
CA GLN A 122 10.04 2.47 -18.40
C GLN A 122 9.39 2.43 -19.78
N GLU A 123 8.34 3.21 -20.03
CA GLU A 123 7.70 3.33 -21.35
C GLU A 123 8.68 3.83 -22.42
N LYS A 124 9.51 4.84 -22.09
CA LYS A 124 10.57 5.31 -22.99
C LYS A 124 11.62 4.23 -23.27
N GLN A 125 12.02 3.46 -22.26
CA GLN A 125 12.96 2.35 -22.42
C GLN A 125 12.38 1.23 -23.28
N ILE A 126 11.12 0.85 -23.05
CA ILE A 126 10.41 -0.15 -23.86
C ILE A 126 10.34 0.30 -25.33
N LEU A 127 10.00 1.56 -25.59
CA LEU A 127 9.95 2.09 -26.95
C LEU A 127 11.33 2.07 -27.62
N LEU A 128 12.40 2.40 -26.88
CA LEU A 128 13.77 2.31 -27.37
C LEU A 128 14.15 0.87 -27.72
N TYR A 129 13.89 -0.08 -26.82
CA TYR A 129 14.18 -1.50 -27.06
C TYR A 129 13.40 -2.04 -28.26
N ARG A 130 12.11 -1.70 -28.39
CA ARG A 130 11.32 -2.06 -29.56
C ARG A 130 11.94 -1.53 -30.85
N THR A 131 12.29 -0.24 -30.88
CA THR A 131 12.91 0.40 -32.05
C THR A 131 14.27 -0.25 -32.40
N MET A 132 15.06 -0.60 -31.38
CA MET A 132 16.34 -1.27 -31.57
C MET A 132 16.17 -2.69 -32.13
N LEU A 133 15.22 -3.46 -31.60
CA LEU A 133 14.89 -4.79 -32.08
C LEU A 133 14.37 -4.77 -33.53
N GLU A 134 13.51 -3.81 -33.89
CA GLU A 134 13.04 -3.61 -35.27
C GLU A 134 14.20 -3.28 -36.23
N LYS A 135 15.22 -2.55 -35.77
CA LYS A 135 16.44 -2.32 -36.57
C LYS A 135 17.31 -3.58 -36.68
N MET A 136 17.41 -4.35 -35.60
CA MET A 136 18.17 -5.60 -35.55
C MET A 136 17.55 -6.71 -36.40
N SER A 137 16.21 -6.83 -36.45
CA SER A 137 15.54 -7.85 -37.26
C SER A 137 15.85 -7.70 -38.76
N ASN A 138 16.13 -6.48 -39.22
CA ASN A 138 16.57 -6.21 -40.60
C ASN A 138 18.03 -6.62 -40.88
N ILE A 139 18.84 -6.83 -39.84
CA ILE A 139 20.24 -7.28 -39.94
C ILE A 139 20.33 -8.81 -39.88
N VAL A 140 19.40 -9.46 -39.16
CA VAL A 140 19.36 -10.92 -38.99
C VAL A 140 19.07 -11.63 -40.32
N GLU A 141 19.70 -12.79 -40.53
CA GLU A 141 19.51 -13.60 -41.73
C GLU A 141 18.04 -14.02 -41.90
N ARG A 142 17.55 -14.02 -43.15
CA ARG A 142 16.12 -14.25 -43.46
C ARG A 142 15.60 -15.64 -43.10
N ASN A 143 16.50 -16.61 -42.97
CA ASN A 143 16.19 -17.99 -42.56
C ASN A 143 16.23 -18.16 -41.03
N CYS A 144 16.49 -17.13 -40.24
CA CYS A 144 16.44 -17.22 -38.78
C CYS A 144 15.03 -16.93 -38.24
N ASN A 145 14.58 -17.68 -37.24
CA ASN A 145 13.30 -17.43 -36.55
C ASN A 145 13.17 -15.99 -36.00
N TYR A 146 14.27 -15.38 -35.56
CA TYR A 146 14.30 -13.99 -35.07
C TYR A 146 14.17 -12.92 -36.16
N SER A 147 14.14 -13.27 -37.44
CA SER A 147 13.81 -12.33 -38.51
C SER A 147 12.36 -11.82 -38.40
N ASN A 148 11.45 -12.65 -37.87
CA ASN A 148 10.07 -12.28 -37.59
C ASN A 148 9.82 -12.22 -36.07
N LEU A 149 9.94 -11.02 -35.51
CA LEU A 149 9.77 -10.78 -34.07
C LEU A 149 8.35 -11.06 -33.57
N ASP A 150 7.31 -10.85 -34.40
CA ASP A 150 5.92 -11.09 -34.00
C ASP A 150 5.68 -12.58 -33.70
N LYS A 151 6.26 -13.48 -34.50
CA LYS A 151 6.21 -14.94 -34.26
C LYS A 151 6.92 -15.33 -32.97
N VAL A 152 8.07 -14.73 -32.68
CA VAL A 152 8.83 -14.99 -31.44
C VAL A 152 8.05 -14.52 -30.22
N ILE A 153 7.39 -13.36 -30.30
CA ILE A 153 6.53 -12.82 -29.24
C ILE A 153 5.36 -13.76 -28.97
N GLU A 154 4.68 -14.27 -30.00
CA GLU A 154 3.56 -15.20 -29.86
C GLU A 154 3.95 -16.52 -29.18
N GLN A 155 5.17 -17.02 -29.47
CA GLN A 155 5.71 -18.23 -28.86
C GLN A 155 6.29 -18.02 -27.47
N SER A 156 6.45 -16.76 -27.05
CA SER A 156 7.02 -16.42 -25.75
C SER A 156 5.97 -16.55 -24.65
N ARG A 157 6.37 -17.11 -23.51
CA ARG A 157 5.50 -17.26 -22.34
C ARG A 157 6.09 -16.53 -21.14
N TYR A 158 5.25 -15.83 -20.40
CA TYR A 158 5.65 -15.17 -19.16
C TYR A 158 5.58 -16.17 -17.99
N ASP A 159 6.67 -16.29 -17.24
CA ASP A 159 6.73 -17.08 -16.02
C ASP A 159 6.59 -16.16 -14.80
N GLU A 160 5.42 -16.20 -14.14
CA GLU A 160 5.12 -15.41 -12.95
C GLU A 160 6.00 -15.80 -11.74
N GLN A 161 6.45 -17.05 -11.64
CA GLN A 161 7.24 -17.51 -10.48
C GLN A 161 8.68 -16.99 -10.53
N ARG A 162 9.23 -16.90 -11.74
CA ARG A 162 10.60 -16.42 -11.98
C ARG A 162 10.66 -14.95 -12.37
N ASN A 163 9.51 -14.35 -12.72
CA ASN A 163 9.39 -12.99 -13.23
C ASN A 163 10.26 -12.75 -14.48
N VAL A 164 10.27 -13.73 -15.40
CA VAL A 164 11.07 -13.72 -16.62
C VAL A 164 10.22 -14.23 -17.80
N TYR A 165 10.44 -13.67 -18.99
CA TYR A 165 9.89 -14.22 -20.23
C TYR A 165 10.73 -15.39 -20.72
N PHE A 166 10.10 -16.52 -20.98
CA PHE A 166 10.71 -17.61 -21.73
C PHE A 166 10.55 -17.33 -23.22
N VAL A 167 11.67 -17.11 -23.91
CA VAL A 167 11.76 -16.81 -25.33
C VAL A 167 12.39 -18.02 -26.05
N PRO A 168 11.91 -18.43 -27.25
CA PRO A 168 12.49 -19.52 -28.02
C PRO A 168 13.94 -19.24 -28.45
N ASP A 169 14.81 -20.26 -28.42
CA ASP A 169 16.21 -20.11 -28.85
C ASP A 169 16.35 -19.83 -30.35
N PRO A 170 17.42 -19.13 -30.79
CA PRO A 170 17.65 -18.83 -32.20
C PRO A 170 18.02 -20.08 -32.98
N PHE A 171 17.31 -20.35 -34.07
CA PHE A 171 17.65 -21.44 -34.99
C PHE A 171 17.45 -21.01 -36.45
N LEU A 172 18.20 -21.64 -37.35
CA LEU A 172 18.11 -21.43 -38.80
C LEU A 172 17.17 -22.46 -39.40
N GLU A 173 16.19 -21.99 -40.16
CA GLU A 173 15.23 -22.79 -40.90
C GLU A 173 15.81 -23.12 -42.29
N ASP A 174 16.31 -24.35 -42.45
CA ASP A 174 16.77 -24.85 -43.75
C ASP A 174 15.57 -25.26 -44.60
N VAL A 175 15.09 -24.35 -45.44
CA VAL A 175 14.02 -24.62 -46.40
C VAL A 175 14.59 -25.40 -47.59
N GLN A 176 14.56 -26.73 -47.50
CA GLN A 176 14.79 -27.61 -48.65
C GLN A 176 13.52 -27.59 -49.53
N PHE A 177 13.58 -26.87 -50.64
CA PHE A 177 12.53 -26.97 -51.66
C PHE A 177 12.48 -28.39 -52.23
N PRO A 178 11.30 -28.95 -52.53
CA PRO A 178 11.19 -30.21 -53.25
C PRO A 178 12.02 -30.14 -54.53
N GLN A 179 13.05 -30.98 -54.62
CA GLN A 179 13.84 -31.13 -55.84
C GLN A 179 12.85 -31.53 -56.94
N VAL A 180 12.63 -30.63 -57.89
CA VAL A 180 11.90 -30.98 -59.11
C VAL A 180 12.75 -32.06 -59.78
N VAL A 181 12.29 -33.30 -59.72
CA VAL A 181 12.88 -34.43 -60.44
C VAL A 181 12.74 -34.15 -61.94
N ASN A 182 13.68 -33.36 -62.47
CA ASN A 182 13.84 -33.21 -63.90
C ASN A 182 14.21 -34.57 -64.46
N LEU A 183 13.29 -35.15 -65.21
CA LEU A 183 13.43 -36.38 -65.95
C LEU A 183 14.62 -36.24 -66.92
N SER A 184 15.74 -36.82 -66.52
CA SER A 184 16.85 -37.36 -67.30
C SER A 184 17.13 -36.74 -68.68
N THR A 185 18.19 -35.91 -68.78
CA THR A 185 19.05 -35.89 -69.96
C THR A 185 20.50 -36.17 -69.51
N PRO A 186 21.19 -37.19 -70.05
CA PRO A 186 22.55 -37.51 -69.64
C PRO A 186 23.53 -36.64 -70.43
N THR A 187 24.09 -35.62 -69.80
CA THR A 187 25.29 -34.95 -70.33
C THR A 187 26.37 -34.85 -69.26
N ASN A 188 27.42 -35.63 -69.50
CA ASN A 188 28.76 -35.60 -68.95
C ASN A 188 29.17 -34.34 -68.15
N GLY A 189 29.55 -34.60 -66.89
CA GLY A 189 30.78 -34.10 -66.28
C GLY A 189 31.01 -32.60 -66.24
N ARG A 190 30.75 -32.00 -65.07
CA ARG A 190 31.62 -30.99 -64.45
C ARG A 190 31.29 -30.89 -62.96
N ALA A 191 32.21 -31.41 -62.14
CA ALA A 191 32.23 -31.17 -60.71
C ALA A 191 32.38 -29.66 -60.47
N PHE A 192 31.36 -29.05 -59.87
CA PHE A 192 31.48 -27.71 -59.32
C PHE A 192 32.40 -27.80 -58.11
N GLN A 193 33.58 -27.20 -58.24
CA GLN A 193 34.54 -27.03 -57.16
C GLN A 193 33.90 -26.22 -56.04
N SER A 194 33.93 -26.78 -54.83
CA SER A 194 33.64 -26.05 -53.59
C SER A 194 34.60 -24.87 -53.47
N ILE A 195 34.07 -23.66 -53.57
CA ILE A 195 34.78 -22.44 -53.21
C ILE A 195 34.96 -22.47 -51.69
N PRO A 196 36.18 -22.35 -51.12
CA PRO A 196 36.35 -22.25 -49.69
C PRO A 196 35.84 -20.89 -49.23
N SER A 197 34.78 -20.91 -48.41
CA SER A 197 34.26 -19.73 -47.73
C SER A 197 35.38 -19.03 -46.97
N SER A 198 35.59 -17.74 -47.24
CA SER A 198 36.49 -16.90 -46.46
C SER A 198 36.10 -16.91 -44.98
N PRO A 199 37.05 -16.87 -44.02
CA PRO A 199 36.73 -16.81 -42.61
C PRO A 199 36.11 -15.45 -42.30
N SER A 200 34.79 -15.42 -42.09
CA SER A 200 34.15 -14.25 -41.52
C SER A 200 34.66 -14.10 -40.09
N ASN A 201 35.30 -12.95 -39.84
CA ASN A 201 35.98 -12.57 -38.61
C ASN A 201 35.04 -12.61 -37.40
N ASN A 202 34.99 -13.75 -36.72
CA ASN A 202 34.38 -13.86 -35.39
C ASN A 202 35.47 -13.77 -34.31
N TYR A 203 36.19 -12.65 -34.30
CA TYR A 203 37.23 -12.35 -33.29
C TYR A 203 36.65 -12.26 -31.88
N TYR A 204 35.37 -11.90 -31.75
CA TYR A 204 34.72 -11.72 -30.45
C TYR A 204 34.35 -13.06 -29.79
N TYR A 205 33.74 -13.99 -30.54
CA TYR A 205 33.42 -15.32 -29.99
C TYR A 205 34.67 -16.15 -29.68
N ASN A 206 35.70 -16.09 -30.54
CA ASN A 206 36.94 -16.82 -30.29
C ASN A 206 37.76 -16.24 -29.12
N GLN A 207 37.59 -14.97 -28.78
CA GLN A 207 38.22 -14.39 -27.58
C GLN A 207 37.55 -14.85 -26.29
N LEU A 208 36.23 -15.04 -26.31
CA LEU A 208 35.47 -15.51 -25.14
C LEU A 208 35.64 -17.01 -24.89
N SER A 209 35.78 -17.81 -25.95
CA SER A 209 35.96 -19.27 -25.82
C SER A 209 37.36 -19.69 -25.37
N ASN A 210 38.36 -18.82 -25.48
CA ASN A 210 39.76 -19.08 -25.13
C ASN A 210 40.20 -18.37 -23.83
N MET A 211 39.29 -17.69 -23.12
CA MET A 211 39.58 -16.99 -21.87
C MET A 211 39.19 -17.82 -20.64
N ASP A 212 39.96 -17.66 -19.56
CA ASP A 212 39.69 -18.34 -18.29
C ASP A 212 38.36 -17.85 -17.68
N PRO A 213 37.52 -18.74 -17.11
CA PRO A 213 36.20 -18.39 -16.57
C PRO A 213 36.24 -17.21 -15.57
N ASP A 214 37.29 -17.14 -14.75
CA ASP A 214 37.46 -16.08 -13.74
C ASP A 214 37.74 -14.71 -14.36
N GLU A 215 38.29 -14.64 -15.58
CA GLU A 215 38.53 -13.38 -16.28
C GLU A 215 37.28 -12.84 -16.97
N ILE A 216 36.41 -13.75 -17.41
CA ILE A 216 35.09 -13.44 -17.94
C ILE A 216 34.23 -12.77 -16.84
N GLU A 217 34.21 -13.35 -15.64
CA GLU A 217 33.49 -12.81 -14.47
C GLU A 217 34.00 -11.41 -14.05
N ARG A 218 35.31 -11.18 -14.10
CA ARG A 218 35.90 -9.86 -13.84
C ARG A 218 35.51 -8.80 -14.87
N ARG A 219 35.24 -9.16 -16.14
CA ARG A 219 34.76 -8.21 -17.16
C ARG A 219 33.29 -7.88 -16.97
N TYR A 220 32.45 -8.86 -16.65
CA TYR A 220 31.05 -8.61 -16.33
C TYR A 220 30.90 -7.73 -15.07
N SER A 221 31.76 -7.94 -14.08
CA SER A 221 31.79 -7.14 -12.85
C SER A 221 32.26 -5.69 -13.07
N ARG A 222 33.12 -5.43 -14.07
CA ARG A 222 33.56 -4.06 -14.42
C ARG A 222 32.50 -3.22 -15.13
N ASN A 223 31.53 -3.85 -15.80
CA ASN A 223 30.47 -3.16 -16.55
C ASN A 223 29.21 -2.93 -15.72
N ILE A 224 29.18 -3.41 -14.48
CA ILE A 224 28.09 -3.18 -13.53
C ILE A 224 28.68 -2.46 -12.33
N ASP A 225 28.86 -1.16 -12.45
CA ASP A 225 29.08 -0.28 -11.31
C ASP A 225 27.77 -0.17 -10.51
N VAL A 226 27.43 -1.22 -9.74
CA VAL A 226 26.28 -1.22 -8.80
C VAL A 226 26.49 -0.21 -7.66
N SER A 227 27.65 0.44 -7.61
CA SER A 227 28.02 1.46 -6.62
C SER A 227 27.31 2.81 -6.82
N THR A 228 26.70 3.07 -7.99
CA THR A 228 26.04 4.36 -8.30
C THR A 228 24.52 4.36 -8.21
N VAL A 229 23.88 3.22 -7.90
CA VAL A 229 22.46 3.22 -7.51
C VAL A 229 22.39 3.20 -5.98
N PRO A 230 21.89 4.25 -5.32
CA PRO A 230 21.79 4.28 -3.87
C PRO A 230 20.67 3.33 -3.41
N ILE A 231 21.01 2.05 -3.26
CA ILE A 231 20.20 1.02 -2.59
C ILE A 231 19.91 1.43 -1.12
N GLY A 232 20.66 2.40 -0.58
CA GLY A 232 20.42 3.00 0.74
C GLY A 232 19.23 3.95 0.87
N LYS A 233 18.47 4.27 -0.20
CA LYS A 233 17.32 5.19 -0.11
C LYS A 233 15.95 4.50 -0.04
N ILE A 234 15.88 3.18 -0.14
CA ILE A 234 14.66 2.41 0.17
C ILE A 234 14.80 1.81 1.58
N ARG A 235 15.26 2.61 2.55
CA ARG A 235 15.00 2.30 3.96
C ARG A 235 13.73 3.02 4.34
N ASN A 236 12.69 2.25 4.65
CA ASN A 236 11.44 2.76 5.16
C ASN A 236 11.72 3.35 6.55
N ARG A 237 12.13 4.64 6.63
CA ARG A 237 12.49 5.29 7.90
C ARG A 237 11.37 5.22 8.94
N ARG A 238 10.12 5.05 8.49
CA ARG A 238 8.96 4.74 9.35
C ARG A 238 9.11 3.41 10.08
N GLN A 239 9.64 2.37 9.43
CA GLN A 239 9.93 1.09 10.05
C GLN A 239 10.99 1.24 11.14
N GLU A 240 12.07 1.97 10.88
CA GLU A 240 13.11 2.23 11.90
C GLU A 240 12.57 3.08 13.06
N GLN A 241 11.72 4.07 12.78
CA GLN A 241 11.08 4.88 13.82
C GLN A 241 10.07 4.09 14.65
N LEU A 242 9.28 3.21 14.03
CA LEU A 242 8.36 2.31 14.74
C LEU A 242 9.12 1.27 15.57
N LEU A 243 10.27 0.79 15.09
CA LEU A 243 11.14 -0.11 15.85
C LEU A 243 11.76 0.62 17.05
N ASN A 244 12.21 1.86 16.88
CA ASN A 244 12.77 2.68 17.95
C ASN A 244 11.70 3.14 18.97
N GLU A 245 10.49 3.49 18.51
CA GLU A 245 9.36 3.86 19.37
C GLU A 245 8.86 2.65 20.16
N ASN A 246 8.81 1.46 19.55
CA ASN A 246 8.53 0.22 20.27
C ASN A 246 9.64 -0.13 21.27
N ALA A 247 10.92 0.06 20.93
CA ALA A 247 12.03 -0.16 21.85
C ALA A 247 11.96 0.81 23.05
N LEU A 248 11.60 2.08 22.82
CA LEU A 248 11.39 3.06 23.88
C LEU A 248 10.20 2.68 24.77
N LEU A 249 9.07 2.29 24.19
CA LEU A 249 7.88 1.81 24.91
C LEU A 249 8.14 0.51 25.69
N GLN A 250 9.04 -0.36 25.22
CA GLN A 250 9.48 -1.54 25.96
C GLN A 250 10.36 -1.16 27.15
N SER A 251 11.25 -0.19 27.00
CA SER A 251 12.09 0.31 28.10
C SER A 251 11.29 0.99 29.22
N ILE A 252 10.20 1.67 28.86
CA ILE A 252 9.23 2.29 29.79
C ILE A 252 8.49 1.21 30.62
N LYS A 253 8.21 0.04 30.05
CA LYS A 253 7.57 -1.08 30.77
C LYS A 253 8.47 -1.75 31.81
N THR A 254 9.79 -1.62 31.68
CA THR A 254 10.78 -2.32 32.52
C THR A 254 11.25 -1.53 33.75
N SER A 255 10.88 -0.26 33.93
CA SER A 255 11.30 0.54 35.09
C SER A 255 10.26 1.58 35.52
N PRO A 256 9.42 1.30 36.54
CA PRO A 256 8.30 2.17 36.94
C PRO A 256 8.69 3.52 37.60
N GLY A 257 9.98 3.73 37.91
CA GLY A 257 10.44 4.86 38.74
C GLY A 257 10.69 6.18 38.00
N GLN A 258 10.68 6.20 36.67
CA GLN A 258 11.00 7.40 35.85
C GLN A 258 9.83 7.91 34.99
N MET A 259 8.62 7.37 35.18
CA MET A 259 7.44 7.61 34.34
C MET A 259 7.05 9.09 34.25
N ASN A 260 7.09 9.83 35.37
CA ASN A 260 6.50 11.17 35.42
C ASN A 260 7.31 12.24 34.68
N ASN A 261 8.63 12.07 34.50
CA ASN A 261 9.45 13.09 33.83
C ASN A 261 9.58 12.83 32.32
N LEU A 262 9.69 11.58 31.89
CA LEU A 262 9.84 11.25 30.47
C LEU A 262 8.52 11.28 29.69
N GLU A 263 7.39 10.93 30.32
CA GLU A 263 6.07 10.99 29.67
C GLU A 263 5.65 12.45 29.43
N ASN A 264 5.95 13.34 30.37
CA ASN A 264 5.75 14.77 30.21
C ASN A 264 6.68 15.36 29.13
N ASP A 265 7.95 14.94 29.05
CA ASP A 265 8.88 15.40 28.00
C ASP A 265 8.59 14.86 26.60
N TYR A 266 8.02 13.65 26.50
CA TYR A 266 7.59 13.07 25.22
C TYR A 266 6.30 13.74 24.71
N MET A 267 5.37 14.04 25.62
CA MET A 267 4.16 14.78 25.30
C MET A 267 4.47 16.25 24.99
N ASN A 268 5.30 16.93 25.78
CA ASN A 268 5.68 18.34 25.56
C ASN A 268 6.40 18.56 24.22
N ARG A 269 7.30 17.65 23.81
CA ARG A 269 7.95 17.70 22.48
C ARG A 269 7.00 17.48 21.30
N ARG A 270 5.81 16.91 21.53
CA ARG A 270 4.78 16.75 20.48
C ARG A 270 3.68 17.83 20.55
N LEU A 271 3.61 18.58 21.64
CA LEU A 271 2.54 19.57 21.90
C LEU A 271 2.96 21.02 21.63
N ASN A 272 4.26 21.34 21.49
CA ASN A 272 4.77 22.67 21.13
C ASN A 272 5.13 22.76 19.62
N PRO A 273 4.31 23.43 18.77
CA PRO A 273 4.56 23.55 17.34
C PRO A 273 5.69 24.53 16.99
N PHE A 274 6.14 25.36 17.94
CA PHE A 274 7.15 26.41 17.71
C PHE A 274 8.60 25.95 17.94
N GLU A 275 8.83 24.90 18.73
CA GLU A 275 10.19 24.41 19.04
C GLU A 275 10.54 23.09 18.36
N SER A 276 9.57 22.43 17.74
CA SER A 276 9.78 21.15 17.06
C SER A 276 9.76 21.34 15.54
N PRO A 277 10.88 21.17 14.83
CA PRO A 277 10.90 21.32 13.38
C PRO A 277 9.87 20.35 12.79
N SER A 278 9.01 20.90 11.92
CA SER A 278 8.03 20.13 11.16
C SER A 278 8.71 18.92 10.50
N ARG A 279 7.97 17.83 10.29
CA ARG A 279 8.53 16.63 9.64
C ARG A 279 9.15 16.96 8.28
N LEU A 280 8.56 17.94 7.56
CA LEU A 280 9.09 18.57 6.36
C LEU A 280 10.43 19.29 6.58
N ASN A 281 10.57 20.07 7.65
CA ASN A 281 11.82 20.78 7.96
C ASN A 281 12.97 19.79 8.29
N ARG A 282 12.65 18.66 8.94
CA ARG A 282 13.62 17.56 9.15
C ARG A 282 13.94 16.73 7.90
N ARG A 283 13.01 16.67 6.93
CA ARG A 283 13.14 15.87 5.70
C ARG A 283 13.79 16.66 4.55
N TYR A 284 13.59 17.98 4.49
CA TYR A 284 13.96 18.83 3.35
C TYR A 284 14.57 20.20 3.72
N GLY A 285 14.79 20.52 5.01
CA GLY A 285 15.45 21.77 5.41
C GLY A 285 14.67 23.05 5.08
N TYR A 286 13.33 22.98 5.08
CA TYR A 286 12.49 24.13 4.75
C TYR A 286 12.31 25.05 5.98
N SER A 287 13.06 26.15 6.00
CA SER A 287 12.87 27.29 6.92
C SER A 287 11.67 28.12 6.44
N PRO A 288 10.73 28.54 7.32
CA PRO A 288 9.66 29.47 6.94
C PRO A 288 10.16 30.91 6.74
N ASP A 289 11.40 31.21 7.13
CA ASP A 289 12.01 32.54 6.99
C ASP A 289 12.99 32.56 5.80
N ALA A 290 12.45 32.82 4.61
CA ALA A 290 13.17 33.30 3.42
C ALA A 290 12.17 33.97 2.45
#